data_AF-A0A958A8B1-F1
#
_entry.id   AF-A0A958A8B1-F1
#
_cell.length_a   1.000
_cell.length_b   1.000
_cell.length_c   1.000
_cell.angle_alpha   90.00
_cell.angle_beta   90.00
_cell.angle_gamma   90.00
#
_symmetry.space_group_name_H-M   'P 1'
#
loop_
_entity.id
_entity.type
_entity.pdbx_description
1 polymer ?
#
loop_
_entity_poly.entity_id
_entity_poly.type
_entity_poly.pdbx_seq_one_letter_code
_entity_poly.pdbx_strand_id
1 'polypeptide(L)' 'MQVNPGIFKAYDIRGIYPDDLNEEVGYAIGRAFASFLKVDTVIVGRDMRL' A
#
# COMPACT_ATOMS: atom_id res chain seq x y z
N MET A 1 -2.83 10.52 9.70
CA MET A 1 -2.21 9.24 9.31
C MET A 1 -0.70 9.43 9.20
N GLN A 2 0.07 8.61 9.89
CA GLN A 2 1.53 8.61 9.81
C GLN A 2 1.96 7.31 9.11
N VAL A 3 2.63 7.43 7.96
CA VAL A 3 3.17 6.28 7.23
C VAL A 3 4.65 6.18 7.55
N ASN A 4 5.10 5.02 8.02
CA ASN A 4 6.52 4.76 8.23
C ASN A 4 7.24 4.73 6.86
N PRO A 5 8.11 5.71 6.51
CA PRO A 5 8.78 5.72 5.21
C PRO A 5 9.68 4.50 5.01
N GLY A 6 10.08 3.83 6.09
CA GLY A 6 10.87 2.60 6.05
C GLY A 6 10.18 1.45 5.32
N ILE A 7 8.86 1.48 5.11
CA ILE A 7 8.15 0.40 4.40
C ILE A 7 8.41 0.42 2.89
N PHE A 8 8.81 1.57 2.33
CA PHE A 8 9.11 1.71 0.91
C PHE A 8 10.54 1.23 0.63
N LYS A 9 10.65 0.04 0.06
CA LYS A 9 11.93 -0.55 -0.35
C LYS A 9 12.22 -0.17 -1.80
N ALA A 10 13.38 -0.59 -2.30
CA ALA A 10 13.82 -0.26 -3.66
C ALA A 10 12.83 -0.73 -4.75
N TYR A 11 12.10 -1.82 -4.52
CA TYR A 11 11.27 -2.47 -5.54
C TYR A 11 9.83 -2.76 -5.12
N ASP A 12 9.53 -2.71 -3.83
CA ASP A 12 8.21 -3.04 -3.29
C ASP A 12 7.97 -2.36 -1.93
N ILE A 13 6.76 -2.51 -1.42
CA ILE A 13 6.36 -2.03 -0.10
C ILE A 13 6.30 -3.23 0.84
N ARG A 14 7.06 -3.19 1.95
CA ARG A 14 7.11 -4.27 2.95
C ARG A 14 7.08 -3.70 4.35
N GLY A 15 6.18 -4.24 5.18
CA GLY A 15 6.08 -3.90 6.60
C GLY A 15 5.39 -5.02 7.38
N ILE A 16 5.42 -4.91 8.70
CA ILE A 16 4.72 -5.82 9.62
C ILE A 16 3.28 -5.33 9.85
N TYR A 17 2.31 -6.23 9.79
CA TYR A 17 0.92 -5.93 10.17
C TYR A 17 0.72 -6.16 11.68
N PRO A 18 0.01 -5.28 12.41
CA PRO A 18 -0.66 -4.05 11.95
C PRO A 18 0.19 -2.76 12.07
N ASP A 19 1.43 -2.86 12.58
CA ASP A 19 2.21 -1.69 13.01
C ASP A 19 2.70 -0.81 11.84
N ASP A 20 3.31 -1.43 10.83
CA ASP A 20 3.84 -0.73 9.65
C ASP A 20 2.80 -0.66 8.51
N LEU A 21 2.02 -1.74 8.35
CA LEU A 21 0.96 -1.87 7.36
C LEU A 21 -0.35 -2.17 8.06
N ASN A 22 -1.38 -1.37 7.76
CA ASN A 22 -2.75 -1.55 8.22
C ASN A 22 -3.72 -1.01 7.16
N GLU A 23 -5.01 -1.08 7.43
CA GLU A 23 -6.09 -0.71 6.52
C GLU A 23 -6.00 0.77 6.09
N GLU A 24 -5.66 1.68 7.00
CA GLU A 24 -5.51 3.10 6.68
C GLU A 24 -4.32 3.34 5.73
N VAL A 25 -3.17 2.72 6.03
CA VAL A 25 -1.97 2.81 5.20
C VAL A 25 -2.22 2.18 3.82
N GLY A 26 -2.86 1.02 3.77
CA GLY A 26 -3.22 0.34 2.52
C GLY A 26 -4.13 1.19 1.64
N TYR A 27 -5.16 1.81 2.23
CA TYR A 27 -6.06 2.73 1.52
C TYR A 27 -5.30 3.93 0.96
N ALA A 28 -4.41 4.54 1.76
CA ALA A 28 -3.63 5.69 1.32
C ALA A 28 -2.68 5.36 0.17
N ILE A 29 -2.03 4.20 0.20
CA ILE A 29 -1.18 3.72 -0.89
C ILE A 29 -2.01 3.54 -2.17
N GLY A 30 -3.16 2.86 -2.09
CA GLY A 30 -4.04 2.66 -3.25
C GLY A 30 -4.53 3.98 -3.84
N ARG A 31 -4.96 4.92 -2.99
CA ARG A 31 -5.37 6.27 -3.40
C ARG A 31 -4.23 7.03 -4.08
N ALA A 32 -3.03 6.98 -3.52
CA ALA A 32 -1.86 7.62 -4.09
C ALA A 32 -1.48 7.01 -5.45
N PHE A 33 -1.51 5.68 -5.56
CA PHE A 33 -1.22 4.96 -6.80
C PHE A 33 -2.18 5.36 -7.94
N ALA A 34 -3.49 5.31 -7.69
CA ALA A 34 -4.51 5.73 -8.67
C ALA A 34 -4.38 7.22 -9.03
N SER A 35 -4.14 8.08 -8.05
CA SER A 35 -3.97 9.53 -8.29
C SER A 35 -2.72 9.84 -9.12
N PHE A 36 -1.62 9.11 -8.87
CA PHE A 36 -0.36 9.29 -9.59
C PHE A 36 -0.46 8.82 -11.04
N LEU A 37 -1.02 7.62 -11.26
CA LEU A 37 -1.14 7.06 -12.61
C LEU A 37 -2.30 7.63 -13.43
N LYS A 38 -3.27 8.31 -12.78
CA LYS A 38 -4.48 8.86 -13.42
C LYS A 38 -5.27 7.79 -14.17
N VAL A 39 -5.60 6.71 -13.46
CA VAL A 39 -6.31 5.54 -14.01
C VAL A 39 -7.66 5.34 -13.33
N ASP A 40 -8.64 4.88 -14.09
CA ASP A 40 -10.01 4.63 -13.61
C ASP A 40 -10.20 3.18 -13.14
N THR A 41 -9.33 2.26 -13.55
CA THR A 41 -9.45 0.83 -13.22
C THR A 41 -8.08 0.21 -12.97
N VAL A 42 -7.97 -0.57 -11.89
CA VAL A 42 -6.74 -1.23 -11.46
C VAL A 42 -7.06 -2.68 -11.12
N ILE A 43 -6.25 -3.61 -11.62
CA ILE A 43 -6.34 -5.03 -11.25
C ILE A 43 -5.71 -5.20 -9.86
N VAL A 44 -6.42 -5.89 -8.98
CA VAL A 44 -5.95 -6.22 -7.63
C VAL A 44 -5.83 -7.74 -7.48
N GLY A 45 -4.83 -8.17 -6.71
CA GLY A 45 -4.61 -9.56 -6.34
C GLY A 45 -3.98 -9.63 -4.96
N ARG A 46 -4.21 -10.72 -4.24
CA ARG A 46 -3.60 -10.99 -2.93
C ARG A 46 -3.10 -12.42 -2.84
N ASP A 47 -2.14 -12.65 -1.96
CA ASP A 47 -1.69 -14.00 -1.60
C ASP A 47 -2.65 -14.64 -0.59
N MET A 48 -2.21 -15.74 0.04
CA MET A 48 -3.00 -16.54 0.99
C MET A 48 -2.96 -16.02 2.44
N ARG A 49 -2.40 -14.83 2.70
CA ARG A 49 -2.37 -14.26 4.06
C ARG A 49 -3.79 -13.94 4.54
N LEU A 50 -4.01 -14.21 5.83
CA LEU A 50 -5.28 -13.97 6.52
C LEU A 50 -5.55 -12.48 6.66
#